data_AF-A0A6L4YEU2-F1
#
_entry.id   AF-A0A6L4YEU2-F1
#
_cell.length_a   1.000
_cell.length_b   1.000
_cell.length_c   1.000
_cell.angle_alpha   90.00
_cell.angle_beta   90.00
_cell.angle_gamma   90.00
#
_symmetry.space_group_name_H-M   'P 1'
#
loop_
_entity.id
_entity.type
_entity.pdbx_description
1 polymer ?
#
loop_
_entity_poly.entity_id
_entity_poly.type
_entity_poly.pdbx_seq_one_letter_code
_entity_poly.pdbx_strand_id
1 'polypeptide(L)'
;MGMIDKTLHRFTCPQCKARDTVHVVQHGSSYSGSWGTPSETNLFDVQWKTDQMGEPEPTSVVCVKCGVEAKTDSSYSEFKDDAQP
;
A
#
# COMPACT_ATOMS: atom_id res chain seq x y z
N MET A 1 -10.45 -15.80 -10.56
CA MET A 1 -10.25 -14.49 -9.91
C MET A 1 -8.76 -14.35 -9.69
N GLY A 2 -8.12 -13.40 -10.39
CA GLY A 2 -6.67 -13.20 -10.35
C GLY A 2 -6.32 -11.94 -9.55
N MET A 3 -5.03 -11.78 -9.24
CA MET A 3 -4.49 -10.48 -8.86
C MET A 3 -4.39 -9.65 -10.15
N ILE A 4 -4.94 -8.44 -10.14
CA ILE A 4 -4.88 -7.52 -11.29
C ILE A 4 -3.71 -6.56 -11.08
N ASP A 5 -3.65 -5.95 -9.90
CA ASP A 5 -2.68 -4.91 -9.57
C ASP A 5 -2.12 -5.10 -8.16
N LYS A 6 -0.92 -4.59 -7.94
CA LYS A 6 -0.27 -4.56 -6.64
C LYS A 6 0.47 -3.25 -6.43
N THR A 7 0.21 -2.66 -5.27
CA THR A 7 0.88 -1.46 -4.82
C THR A 7 1.67 -1.76 -3.56
N LEU A 8 2.92 -1.29 -3.54
CA LEU A 8 3.84 -1.43 -2.42
C LEU A 8 4.00 -0.05 -1.75
N HIS A 9 3.59 0.05 -0.49
CA HIS A 9 3.87 1.23 0.33
C HIS A 9 5.02 0.92 1.29
N ARG A 10 6.10 1.67 1.17
CA ARG A 10 7.26 1.59 2.05
C ARG A 10 7.19 2.74 3.05
N PHE A 11 7.27 2.39 4.33
CA PHE A 11 7.26 3.34 5.44
C PHE A 11 8.64 3.37 6.10
N THR A 12 9.17 4.56 6.38
CA THR A 12 10.46 4.74 7.06
C THR A 12 10.38 5.83 8.14
N CYS A 13 10.56 5.51 9.43
CA CYS A 13 10.68 6.55 10.48
C CYS A 13 12.04 7.26 10.30
N PRO A 14 12.06 8.59 10.09
CA PRO A 14 13.32 9.32 9.92
C PRO A 14 14.16 9.35 11.21
N GLN A 15 13.52 9.23 12.38
CA GLN A 15 14.16 9.29 13.70
C GLN A 15 14.74 7.94 14.14
N CYS A 16 13.92 6.89 14.28
CA CYS A 16 14.37 5.59 14.77
C CYS A 16 14.85 4.62 13.66
N LYS A 17 14.76 5.04 12.39
CA LYS A 17 15.14 4.24 11.21
C LYS A 17 14.38 2.92 11.06
N ALA A 18 13.27 2.73 11.79
CA ALA A 18 12.34 1.64 11.54
C ALA A 18 11.84 1.72 10.10
N ARG A 19 11.68 0.57 9.46
CA ARG A 19 11.18 0.43 8.10
C ARG A 19 10.17 -0.68 8.06
N ASP A 20 9.09 -0.48 7.32
CA ASP A 20 8.12 -1.53 7.03
C ASP A 20 7.61 -1.39 5.61
N THR A 21 7.06 -2.47 5.06
CA THR A 21 6.51 -2.49 3.71
C THR A 21 5.15 -3.16 3.73
N VAL A 22 4.13 -2.38 3.38
CA VAL A 22 2.75 -2.85 3.29
C VAL A 22 2.39 -3.09 1.83
N HIS A 23 1.75 -4.23 1.59
CA HIS A 23 1.24 -4.61 0.29
C HIS A 23 -0.26 -4.37 0.23
N VAL A 24 -0.69 -3.77 -0.87
CA VAL A 24 -2.10 -3.63 -1.22
C VAL A 24 -2.29 -4.33 -2.55
N VAL A 25 -3.17 -5.32 -2.58
CA VAL A 25 -3.39 -6.16 -3.77
C VAL A 25 -4.81 -5.93 -4.25
N GLN A 26 -4.96 -5.63 -5.53
CA GLN A 26 -6.26 -5.57 -6.17
C GLN A 26 -6.65 -6.97 -6.66
N HIS A 27 -7.76 -7.48 -6.15
CA HIS A 27 -8.32 -8.76 -6.58
C HIS A 27 -9.48 -8.52 -7.54
N GLY A 28 -9.51 -9.26 -8.65
CA GLY A 28 -10.64 -9.16 -9.56
C GLY A 28 -10.49 -9.88 -10.89
N SER A 29 -11.24 -9.37 -11.86
CA SER A 29 -11.18 -9.72 -13.29
C SER A 29 -11.03 -8.43 -14.11
N SER A 30 -10.65 -8.53 -15.38
CA SER A 30 -10.44 -7.37 -16.28
C SER A 30 -11.61 -6.38 -16.38
N TYR A 31 -12.82 -6.79 -15.98
CA TYR A 31 -14.05 -5.98 -16.01
C TYR A 31 -14.45 -5.41 -14.65
N SER A 32 -13.88 -5.91 -13.55
CA SER A 32 -14.22 -5.48 -12.19
C SER A 32 -13.12 -5.93 -11.21
N GLY A 33 -12.53 -4.96 -10.52
CA GLY A 33 -11.56 -5.19 -9.44
C GLY A 33 -12.00 -4.54 -8.15
N SER A 34 -11.58 -5.11 -7.02
CA SER A 34 -11.71 -4.50 -5.71
C SER A 34 -10.36 -4.58 -5.00
N TRP A 35 -9.97 -3.47 -4.40
CA TRP A 35 -8.75 -3.42 -3.62
C TRP A 35 -8.93 -4.22 -2.33
N GLY A 36 -7.98 -5.10 -2.05
CA GLY A 36 -7.89 -5.82 -0.80
C GLY A 36 -7.47 -4.91 0.35
N THR A 37 -7.67 -5.38 1.57
CA THR A 37 -7.23 -4.67 2.76
C THR A 37 -5.69 -4.60 2.80
N PRO A 38 -5.11 -3.42 3.09
CA PRO A 38 -3.67 -3.30 3.30
C PRO A 38 -3.19 -4.26 4.39
N SER A 39 -1.99 -4.80 4.22
CA SER A 39 -1.36 -5.63 5.25
C SER A 39 -1.14 -4.83 6.55
N GLU A 40 -1.45 -5.45 7.70
CA GLU A 40 -1.20 -4.84 9.00
C GLU A 40 0.31 -4.72 9.30
N THR A 41 0.70 -3.65 9.98
CA THR A 41 2.07 -3.41 10.46
C THR A 41 2.04 -3.11 11.95
N ASN A 42 2.99 -3.69 12.69
CA ASN A 42 3.15 -3.44 14.13
C ASN A 42 4.16 -2.31 14.43
N LEU A 43 4.80 -1.76 13.40
CA LEU A 43 5.84 -0.74 13.54
C LEU A 43 5.30 0.67 13.30
N PHE A 44 4.20 0.78 12.57
CA PHE A 44 3.56 2.03 12.17
C PHE A 44 2.05 1.94 12.37
N ASP A 45 1.47 2.97 12.95
CA ASP A 45 0.04 3.22 12.91
C ASP A 45 -0.27 3.90 11.58
N VAL A 46 -1.02 3.21 10.71
CA VAL A 46 -1.29 3.67 9.35
C VAL A 46 -2.78 3.90 9.18
N GLN A 47 -3.14 5.15 8.89
CA GLN A 47 -4.50 5.52 8.55
C GLN A 47 -4.67 5.48 7.03
N TRP A 48 -5.51 4.56 6.57
CA TRP A 48 -5.78 4.35 5.15
C TRP A 48 -7.05 5.07 4.75
N LYS A 49 -6.98 5.85 3.68
CA LYS A 49 -8.16 6.33 2.98
C LYS A 49 -8.52 5.30 1.93
N THR A 50 -9.68 4.68 2.11
CA THR A 50 -10.25 3.74 1.14
C THR A 50 -11.54 4.36 0.59
N ASP A 51 -11.57 4.63 -0.70
CA ASP A 51 -12.80 4.83 -1.45
C ASP A 51 -13.17 3.50 -2.10
N GLN A 52 -14.47 3.15 -2.12
CA GLN A 52 -14.94 1.80 -2.46
C GLN A 52 -14.55 1.28 -3.86
N MET A 53 -13.96 2.13 -4.71
CA MET A 53 -13.41 1.78 -6.02
C MET A 53 -11.93 2.18 -6.20
N GLY A 54 -11.36 2.96 -5.28
CA GLY A 54 -10.01 3.51 -5.41
C GLY A 54 -8.95 2.72 -4.64
N GLU A 55 -7.70 2.96 -5.02
CA GLU A 55 -6.54 2.40 -4.33
C GLU A 55 -6.49 2.92 -2.88
N PRO A 56 -6.30 2.03 -1.88
CA PRO A 56 -6.03 2.43 -0.51
C PRO A 56 -4.80 3.32 -0.41
N GLU A 57 -4.99 4.60 -0.15
CA GLU A 57 -3.89 5.56 0.02
C GLU A 57 -3.62 5.81 1.51
N PRO A 58 -2.35 5.69 1.98
CA PRO A 58 -1.99 6.04 3.35
C PRO A 58 -2.05 7.57 3.51
N THR A 59 -2.96 8.04 4.38
CA THR A 59 -3.11 9.49 4.67
C THR A 59 -2.33 9.94 5.89
N SER A 60 -2.04 9.01 6.81
CA SER A 60 -1.16 9.26 7.95
C SER A 60 -0.40 7.99 8.30
N VAL A 61 0.89 8.15 8.60
CA VAL A 61 1.79 7.05 8.94
C VAL A 61 2.61 7.50 10.14
N VAL A 62 2.25 7.05 11.34
CA VAL A 62 2.93 7.42 12.58
C VAL A 62 3.67 6.21 13.11
N CYS A 63 4.97 6.35 13.35
CA CYS A 63 5.73 5.23 13.89
C CYS A 63 5.39 4.99 15.37
N VAL A 64 5.00 3.77 15.71
CA VAL A 64 4.60 3.39 17.08
C VAL A 64 5.76 3.51 18.07
N LYS A 65 7.01 3.32 17.61
CA LYS A 65 8.20 3.43 18.46
C LYS A 65 8.59 4.87 18.79
N CYS A 66 8.62 5.73 17.76
CA CYS A 66 9.19 7.09 17.85
C CYS A 66 8.09 8.16 18.02
N GLY A 67 6.82 7.85 17.71
CA GLY A 67 5.70 8.80 17.69
C GLY A 67 5.76 9.83 16.56
N VAL A 68 6.73 9.70 15.65
CA VAL A 68 6.99 10.64 14.56
C VAL A 68 6.42 10.13 13.26
N GLU A 69 5.96 11.06 12.44
CA GLU A 69 5.48 10.79 11.09
C GLU A 69 6.59 10.15 10.24
N ALA A 70 6.26 9.00 9.65
CA ALA A 70 7.15 8.26 8.80
C ALA A 70 7.12 8.83 7.38
N LYS A 71 8.24 8.70 6.67
CA LYS A 71 8.26 8.95 5.24
C LYS A 71 7.59 7.78 4.53
N THR A 72 6.65 8.10 3.66
CA THR A 72 5.93 7.13 2.82
C THR A 72 6.46 7.22 1.40
N ASP A 73 6.78 6.06 0.84
CA ASP A 73 7.17 5.90 -0.57
C ASP A 73 6.26 4.83 -1.17
N SER A 74 5.43 5.23 -2.13
CA SER A 74 4.51 4.34 -2.82
C SER A 74 5.11 3.98 -4.17
N SER A 75 5.39 2.69 -4.38
CA SER A 75 5.81 2.17 -5.68
C SER A 75 4.66 1.34 -6.26
N TYR A 76 4.04 1.87 -7.31
CA TYR A 76 3.05 1.14 -8.09
C TYR A 76 3.76 0.14 -9.01
N SER A 77 3.42 -1.13 -8.93
CA SER A 77 3.83 -2.12 -9.93
C SER A 77 2.62 -2.47 -10.78
N GLU A 78 2.46 -1.79 -11.92
CA GLU A 78 1.57 -2.26 -12.99
C GLU A 78 2.05 -3.67 -13.35
N PHE A 79 1.21 -4.69 -13.14
CA PHE A 79 1.39 -5.94 -13.85
C PHE A 79 1.06 -5.64 -15.30
N LYS A 80 2.05 -5.16 -16.05
CA LYS A 80 1.96 -5.12 -17.50
C LYS A 80 1.97 -6.57 -17.96
N ASP A 81 0.78 -7.15 -18.10
CA ASP A 81 0.56 -8.15 -19.13
C ASP A 81 0.99 -7.48 -20.44
N ASP A 82 2.19 -7.87 -20.86
CA ASP A 82 2.81 -7.52 -22.11
C ASP A 82 1.87 -8.02 -23.24
N ALA A 83 1.01 -7.12 -23.70
CA ALA A 83 0.35 -7.23 -24.98
C ALA A 83 0.91 -6.12 -25.87
N GLN A 84 2.20 -6.23 -26.22
CA GLN A 84 2.75 -5.51 -27.36
C GLN A 84 2.05 -6.00 -28.65
N PRO A 85 1.54 -5.11 -29.53
CA PRO A 85 1.33 -5.45 -30.93
C PRO A 85 2.66 -5.54 -31.69
#